data_AF-A0A4Z0QFY0-F1
#
_entry.id   AF-A0A4Z0QFY0-F1
#
_cell.length_a   1.000
_cell.length_b   1.000
_cell.length_c   1.000
_cell.angle_alpha   90.00
_cell.angle_beta   90.00
_cell.angle_gamma   90.00
#
_symmetry.space_group_name_H-M   'P 1'
#
loop_
_entity.id
_entity.type
_entity.pdbx_description
1 polymer ?
#
loop_
_entity_poly.entity_id
_entity_poly.type
_entity_poly.pdbx_seq_one_letter_code
_entity_poly.pdbx_strand_id
1 'polypeptide(L)'
;MKNLLLSGLVAFTLASCGSDANNQGTSPFVDSKNLQPSPVRHDSLTAAQVEKITKIQATFEEVYPVSLEETLTDFKRDQHPDREIAVWLSMAEAYEKYLANQHRPLHLAAKKEVYSLLLMRSMMPTEKVLADASLKVLSRQEAQAVLALYSTVDQPITVTQ
;
A
#
# COMPACT_ATOMS: atom_id res chain seq x y z
N MET A 1 38.91 -21.66 -76.59
CA MET A 1 37.76 -22.59 -76.61
C MET A 1 37.30 -22.82 -75.19
N LYS A 2 36.02 -22.49 -74.91
CA LYS A 2 35.12 -23.15 -73.95
C LYS A 2 35.62 -23.43 -72.51
N ASN A 3 35.05 -22.69 -71.56
CA ASN A 3 34.25 -23.17 -70.40
C ASN A 3 34.52 -22.30 -69.16
N LEU A 4 33.56 -21.52 -68.65
CA LEU A 4 32.29 -21.85 -67.96
C LEU A 4 32.50 -22.11 -66.44
N LEU A 5 32.10 -21.08 -65.67
CA LEU A 5 31.47 -21.08 -64.34
C LEU A 5 32.17 -21.73 -63.13
N LEU A 6 32.36 -20.93 -62.07
CA LEU A 6 31.86 -21.16 -60.69
C LEU A 6 32.10 -19.86 -59.89
N SER A 7 31.08 -19.02 -59.70
CA SER A 7 30.16 -18.97 -58.55
C SER A 7 30.82 -18.65 -57.20
N GLY A 8 30.41 -17.51 -56.62
CA GLY A 8 30.71 -17.16 -55.24
C GLY A 8 30.29 -15.75 -54.82
N LEU A 9 29.10 -15.28 -55.20
CA LEU A 9 28.51 -14.07 -54.63
C LEU A 9 27.90 -14.43 -53.26
N VAL A 10 28.62 -14.20 -52.18
CA VAL A 10 28.09 -14.34 -50.82
C VAL A 10 27.18 -13.13 -50.54
N ALA A 11 25.88 -13.33 -50.70
CA ALA A 11 24.87 -12.36 -50.31
C ALA A 11 24.81 -12.29 -48.77
N PHE A 12 25.12 -11.11 -48.24
CA PHE A 12 24.84 -10.72 -46.86
C PHE A 12 23.31 -10.74 -46.63
N THR A 13 22.78 -11.83 -46.07
CA THR A 13 21.44 -11.82 -45.50
C THR A 13 21.53 -11.25 -44.09
N LEU A 14 21.27 -9.95 -43.98
CA LEU A 14 20.86 -9.33 -42.72
C LEU A 14 19.55 -10.00 -42.30
N ALA A 15 19.65 -11.01 -41.43
CA ALA A 15 18.52 -11.45 -40.64
C ALA A 15 18.21 -10.32 -39.66
N SER A 16 17.41 -9.37 -40.16
CA SER A 16 16.61 -8.45 -39.37
C SER A 16 15.90 -9.29 -38.32
N CYS A 17 16.29 -9.15 -37.04
CA CYS A 17 15.45 -9.55 -35.93
C CYS A 17 14.15 -8.76 -36.09
N GLY A 18 13.17 -9.40 -36.72
CA GLY A 18 11.81 -8.95 -36.81
C GLY A 18 11.29 -8.72 -35.40
N SER A 19 10.73 -7.54 -35.24
CA SER A 19 10.06 -7.01 -34.06
C SER A 19 9.15 -8.03 -33.38
N ASP A 20 9.44 -8.38 -32.13
CA ASP A 20 8.40 -8.62 -31.13
C ASP A 20 8.32 -7.39 -30.22
N ALA A 21 8.12 -6.24 -30.86
CA ALA A 21 7.51 -5.11 -30.19
C ALA A 21 6.03 -5.45 -30.04
N ASN A 22 5.59 -5.48 -28.77
CA ASN A 22 4.20 -5.41 -28.31
C ASN A 22 3.62 -6.71 -27.77
N ASN A 23 4.05 -7.08 -26.56
CA ASN A 23 3.16 -7.75 -25.62
C ASN A 23 3.26 -7.06 -24.25
N GLN A 24 2.98 -5.75 -24.23
CA GLN A 24 2.53 -5.12 -22.98
C GLN A 24 1.12 -5.64 -22.75
N GLY A 25 1.01 -6.72 -21.96
CA GLY A 25 -0.27 -7.26 -21.55
C GLY A 25 -1.09 -6.12 -20.93
N THR A 26 -2.19 -5.75 -21.58
CA THR A 26 -3.15 -4.81 -21.01
C THR A 26 -3.73 -5.47 -19.77
N SER A 27 -3.24 -5.12 -18.59
CA SER A 27 -3.89 -5.52 -17.34
C SER A 27 -5.33 -4.98 -17.41
N PRO A 28 -6.36 -5.86 -17.43
CA PRO A 28 -7.73 -5.38 -17.45
C PRO A 28 -7.96 -4.55 -16.17
N PHE A 29 -8.60 -3.39 -16.33
CA PHE A 29 -9.04 -2.61 -15.19
C PHE A 29 -10.14 -3.39 -14.47
N VAL A 30 -9.91 -3.76 -13.21
CA VAL A 30 -10.89 -4.47 -12.38
C VAL A 30 -11.43 -3.48 -11.35
N ASP A 31 -12.76 -3.34 -11.25
CA ASP A 31 -13.38 -2.59 -10.16
C ASP A 31 -12.98 -3.24 -8.83
N SER A 32 -12.45 -2.44 -7.89
CA SER A 32 -12.01 -2.93 -6.59
C SER A 32 -13.11 -3.66 -5.82
N LYS A 33 -14.39 -3.34 -6.09
CA LYS A 33 -15.56 -4.01 -5.49
C LYS A 33 -15.70 -5.47 -5.91
N ASN A 34 -15.08 -5.86 -7.02
CA ASN A 34 -15.12 -7.23 -7.53
C ASN A 34 -13.94 -8.07 -7.02
N LEU A 35 -13.00 -7.47 -6.28
CA LEU A 35 -11.88 -8.18 -5.70
C LEU A 35 -12.37 -9.09 -4.58
N GLN A 36 -11.91 -10.34 -4.60
CA GLN A 36 -12.14 -11.28 -3.52
C GLN A 36 -11.04 -11.11 -2.47
N PRO A 37 -11.35 -11.18 -1.16
CA PRO A 37 -10.34 -11.18 -0.12
C PRO A 37 -9.33 -12.31 -0.30
N SER A 38 -8.08 -12.07 0.08
CA SER A 38 -7.08 -13.13 0.15
C SER A 38 -7.52 -14.23 1.14
N PRO A 39 -7.11 -15.49 0.92
CA PRO A 39 -7.37 -16.54 1.89
C PRO A 39 -6.68 -16.23 3.22
N VAL A 40 -7.23 -16.77 4.31
CA VAL A 40 -6.57 -16.77 5.61
C VAL A 40 -5.26 -17.55 5.49
N ARG A 41 -4.15 -16.93 5.93
CA ARG A 41 -2.79 -17.50 5.88
C ARG A 41 -2.34 -18.02 7.25
N HIS A 42 -2.87 -17.43 8.31
CA HIS A 42 -2.53 -17.74 9.69
C HIS A 42 -3.77 -18.27 10.42
N ASP A 43 -3.76 -19.54 10.81
CA ASP A 43 -4.89 -20.15 11.53
C ASP A 43 -5.18 -19.43 12.86
N SER A 44 -4.13 -18.97 13.52
CA SER A 44 -4.19 -18.27 14.80
C SER A 44 -3.25 -17.06 14.85
N LEU A 45 -3.59 -16.13 15.74
CA LEU A 45 -2.75 -15.01 16.15
C LEU A 45 -2.32 -15.27 17.60
N THR A 46 -1.10 -14.88 17.95
CA THR A 46 -0.63 -14.95 19.35
C THR A 46 -1.43 -13.99 20.23
N ALA A 47 -1.50 -14.25 21.54
CA ALA A 47 -2.20 -13.36 22.48
C ALA A 47 -1.68 -11.91 22.41
N ALA A 48 -0.37 -11.74 22.26
CA ALA A 48 0.25 -10.41 22.11
C ALA A 48 -0.16 -9.70 20.81
N GLN A 49 -0.35 -10.44 19.71
CA GLN A 49 -0.87 -9.88 18.47
C GLN A 49 -2.34 -9.47 18.63
N VAL A 50 -3.17 -10.33 19.23
CA VAL A 50 -4.59 -10.04 19.49
C VAL A 50 -4.75 -8.78 20.34
N GLU A 51 -3.94 -8.61 21.39
CA GLU A 51 -3.96 -7.40 22.23
C GLU A 51 -3.67 -6.13 21.41
N LYS A 52 -2.60 -6.15 20.60
CA LYS A 52 -2.22 -5.02 19.75
C LYS A 52 -3.29 -4.70 18.69
N ILE A 53 -3.86 -5.72 18.06
CA ILE A 53 -4.92 -5.57 17.04
C ILE A 53 -6.20 -5.01 17.69
N THR A 54 -6.53 -5.46 18.90
CA THR A 54 -7.66 -4.91 19.66
C THR A 54 -7.47 -3.42 19.93
N LYS A 55 -6.25 -3.02 20.31
CA LYS A 55 -5.92 -1.59 20.46
C LYS A 55 -6.09 -0.84 19.13
N ILE A 56 -5.55 -1.35 18.03
CA ILE A 56 -5.67 -0.74 16.70
C ILE A 56 -7.13 -0.53 16.32
N GLN A 57 -7.97 -1.56 16.46
CA GLN A 57 -9.39 -1.49 16.12
C GLN A 57 -10.11 -0.44 16.97
N ALA A 58 -9.90 -0.44 18.29
CA ALA A 58 -10.50 0.53 19.19
C ALA A 58 -10.07 1.98 18.87
N THR A 59 -8.81 2.22 18.50
CA THR A 59 -8.33 3.56 18.12
C THR A 59 -9.04 4.09 16.87
N PHE A 60 -9.38 3.21 15.92
CA PHE A 60 -9.94 3.61 14.62
C PHE A 60 -11.45 3.37 14.45
N GLU A 61 -12.13 2.72 15.40
CA GLU A 61 -13.54 2.30 15.25
C GLU A 61 -14.48 3.45 14.86
N GLU A 62 -14.22 4.66 15.35
CA GLU A 62 -15.05 5.84 15.07
C GLU A 62 -14.97 6.26 13.59
N VAL A 63 -13.79 6.13 12.98
CA VAL A 63 -13.50 6.59 11.61
C VAL A 63 -13.55 5.46 10.58
N TYR A 64 -13.30 4.23 11.01
CA TYR A 64 -13.27 3.02 10.23
C TYR A 64 -13.98 1.90 11.01
N PRO A 65 -15.33 1.84 10.95
CA PRO A 65 -16.16 1.02 11.84
C PRO A 65 -16.21 -0.45 11.38
N VAL A 66 -15.05 -1.10 11.38
CA VAL A 66 -14.90 -2.54 11.17
C VAL A 66 -14.92 -3.25 12.52
N SER A 67 -15.54 -4.44 12.57
CA SER A 67 -15.63 -5.21 13.81
C SER A 67 -14.27 -5.74 14.25
N LEU A 68 -14.09 -6.02 15.55
CA LEU A 68 -12.87 -6.66 16.04
C LEU A 68 -12.64 -8.04 15.39
N GLU A 69 -13.70 -8.83 15.20
CA GLU A 69 -13.61 -10.15 14.56
C GLU A 69 -13.10 -10.05 13.12
N GLU A 70 -13.65 -9.11 12.36
CA GLU A 70 -13.23 -8.85 10.98
C GLU A 70 -11.78 -8.34 10.93
N THR A 71 -11.43 -7.40 11.81
CA THR A 71 -10.05 -6.88 11.92
C THR A 71 -9.06 -8.01 12.22
N LEU A 72 -9.36 -8.89 13.20
CA LEU A 72 -8.53 -10.06 13.51
C LEU A 72 -8.41 -11.01 12.31
N THR A 73 -9.50 -11.19 11.56
CA THR A 73 -9.49 -12.05 10.37
C THR A 73 -8.65 -11.43 9.26
N ASP A 74 -8.66 -10.12 9.09
CA ASP A 74 -7.83 -9.42 8.10
C ASP A 74 -6.34 -9.53 8.42
N PHE A 75 -5.95 -9.35 9.68
CA PHE A 75 -4.55 -9.58 10.08
C PHE A 75 -4.11 -11.04 9.90
N LYS A 76 -5.03 -12.01 9.95
CA LYS A 76 -4.71 -13.41 9.62
C LYS A 76 -4.50 -13.65 8.11
N ARG A 77 -4.94 -12.73 7.24
CA ARG A 77 -4.72 -12.78 5.78
C ARG A 77 -3.40 -12.14 5.36
N ASP A 78 -2.83 -11.28 6.21
CA ASP A 78 -1.55 -10.62 5.95
C ASP A 78 -0.42 -11.64 5.84
N GLN A 79 0.56 -11.35 4.98
CA GLN A 79 1.74 -12.20 4.82
C GLN A 79 2.67 -12.14 6.03
N HIS A 80 2.72 -10.99 6.70
CA HIS A 80 3.60 -10.73 7.84
C HIS A 80 2.84 -9.96 8.93
N PRO A 81 1.99 -10.63 9.73
CA PRO A 81 1.12 -9.96 10.70
C PRO A 81 1.87 -9.04 11.67
N ASP A 82 3.04 -9.44 12.17
CA ASP A 82 3.83 -8.59 13.08
C ASP A 82 4.29 -7.27 12.45
N ARG A 83 4.64 -7.31 11.16
CA ARG A 83 5.05 -6.12 10.41
C ARG A 83 3.85 -5.21 10.19
N GLU A 84 2.72 -5.76 9.77
CA GLU A 84 1.51 -4.98 9.56
C GLU A 84 1.01 -4.38 10.88
N ILE A 85 1.01 -5.15 11.98
CA ILE A 85 0.69 -4.63 13.32
C ILE A 85 1.61 -3.44 13.69
N ALA A 86 2.91 -3.51 13.40
CA ALA A 86 3.82 -2.40 13.68
C ALA A 86 3.46 -1.13 12.86
N VAL A 87 3.12 -1.29 11.58
CA VAL A 87 2.68 -0.18 10.72
C VAL A 87 1.39 0.45 11.25
N TRP A 88 0.38 -0.37 11.56
CA TRP A 88 -0.90 0.09 12.08
C TRP A 88 -0.78 0.72 13.47
N LEU A 89 0.11 0.23 14.34
CA LEU A 89 0.39 0.86 15.63
C LEU A 89 1.08 2.22 15.47
N SER A 90 1.99 2.37 14.51
CA SER A 90 2.60 3.68 14.21
C SER A 90 1.55 4.69 13.71
N MET A 91 0.60 4.24 12.88
CA MET A 91 -0.55 5.05 12.48
C MET A 91 -1.42 5.43 13.69
N ALA A 92 -1.75 4.47 14.55
CA ALA A 92 -2.59 4.70 15.73
C ALA A 92 -1.95 5.71 16.69
N GLU A 93 -0.65 5.59 16.92
CA GLU A 93 0.11 6.54 17.76
C GLU A 93 0.10 7.96 17.17
N ALA A 94 0.33 8.10 15.86
CA ALA A 94 0.30 9.40 15.20
C ALA A 94 -1.10 10.03 15.23
N TYR A 95 -2.14 9.22 15.04
CA TYR A 95 -3.54 9.64 15.11
C TYR A 95 -3.90 10.15 16.52
N GLU A 96 -3.61 9.36 17.55
CA GLU A 96 -3.86 9.72 18.95
C GLU A 96 -3.09 10.99 19.35
N LYS A 97 -1.80 11.10 18.97
CA LYS A 97 -0.98 12.29 19.20
C LYS A 97 -1.60 13.54 18.55
N TYR A 98 -2.05 13.43 17.31
CA TYR A 98 -2.66 14.57 16.62
C TYR A 98 -3.94 15.03 17.33
N LEU A 99 -4.82 14.09 17.69
CA LEU A 99 -6.08 14.38 18.39
C LEU A 99 -5.84 14.99 19.78
N ALA A 100 -4.89 14.45 20.54
CA ALA A 100 -4.54 14.94 21.87
C ALA A 100 -3.99 16.38 21.87
N ASN A 101 -3.33 16.78 20.78
CA ASN A 101 -2.75 18.12 20.62
C ASN A 101 -3.76 19.17 20.14
N GLN A 102 -5.03 18.80 19.89
CA GLN A 102 -6.06 19.75 19.49
C GLN A 102 -6.61 20.50 20.71
N HIS A 103 -6.76 21.81 20.59
CA HIS A 103 -7.37 22.65 21.62
C HIS A 103 -8.84 22.29 21.91
N ARG A 104 -9.50 21.63 20.95
CA ARG A 104 -10.89 21.15 21.06
C ARG A 104 -11.01 19.80 20.33
N PRO A 105 -11.93 18.93 20.76
CA PRO A 105 -12.20 17.69 20.03
C PRO A 105 -12.56 17.96 18.57
N LEU A 106 -11.94 17.20 17.67
CA LEU A 106 -12.26 17.25 16.24
C LEU A 106 -13.63 16.62 15.98
N HIS A 107 -14.33 17.15 14.99
CA HIS A 107 -15.52 16.50 14.46
C HIS A 107 -15.13 15.32 13.56
N LEU A 108 -16.08 14.40 13.35
CA LEU A 108 -15.83 13.13 12.67
C LEU A 108 -15.19 13.27 11.27
N ALA A 109 -15.59 14.27 10.48
CA ALA A 109 -15.05 14.46 9.14
C ALA A 109 -13.54 14.81 9.15
N ALA A 110 -13.11 15.70 10.06
CA ALA A 110 -11.68 15.96 10.27
C ALA A 110 -10.94 14.69 10.71
N LYS A 111 -11.49 13.93 11.66
CA LYS A 111 -10.87 12.67 12.12
C LYS A 111 -10.68 11.66 10.97
N LYS A 112 -11.66 11.53 10.09
CA LYS A 112 -11.57 10.69 8.88
C LYS A 112 -10.46 11.15 7.94
N GLU A 113 -10.23 12.45 7.79
CA GLU A 113 -9.11 12.96 7.01
C GLU A 113 -7.77 12.69 7.67
N VAL A 114 -7.64 12.83 9.00
CA VAL A 114 -6.42 12.44 9.73
C VAL A 114 -6.11 10.96 9.49
N TYR A 115 -7.10 10.08 9.64
CA TYR A 115 -6.96 8.65 9.35
C TYR A 115 -6.51 8.39 7.91
N SER A 116 -7.19 9.01 6.94
CA SER A 116 -6.88 8.85 5.52
C SER A 116 -5.45 9.31 5.19
N LEU A 117 -5.02 10.44 5.76
CA LEU A 117 -3.66 10.96 5.56
C LEU A 117 -2.60 10.00 6.10
N LEU A 118 -2.81 9.45 7.30
CA LEU A 118 -1.89 8.50 7.92
C LEU A 118 -1.85 7.17 7.17
N LEU A 119 -3.00 6.69 6.69
CA LEU A 119 -3.06 5.50 5.83
C LEU A 119 -2.30 5.72 4.52
N MET A 120 -2.47 6.87 3.86
CA MET A 120 -1.67 7.17 2.68
C MET A 120 -0.18 7.23 3.02
N ARG A 121 0.17 7.86 4.15
CA ARG A 121 1.56 8.04 4.58
C ARG A 121 2.29 6.74 4.93
N SER A 122 1.57 5.69 5.34
CA SER A 122 2.19 4.37 5.57
C SER A 122 2.64 3.71 4.26
N MET A 123 2.08 4.11 3.12
CA MET A 123 2.38 3.53 1.80
C MET A 123 3.26 4.42 0.91
N MET A 124 3.31 5.72 1.15
CA MET A 124 3.98 6.68 0.26
C MET A 124 4.59 7.86 1.04
N PRO A 125 5.59 8.58 0.47
CA PRO A 125 6.23 9.70 1.14
C PRO A 125 5.29 10.91 1.28
N THR A 126 5.58 11.77 2.26
CA THR A 126 4.78 12.95 2.63
C THR A 126 4.42 13.82 1.43
N GLU A 127 5.37 14.08 0.54
CA GLU A 127 5.20 14.95 -0.63
C GLU A 127 4.13 14.39 -1.57
N LYS A 128 4.11 13.06 -1.75
CA LYS A 128 3.13 12.38 -2.60
C LYS A 128 1.75 12.36 -1.94
N VAL A 129 1.68 12.12 -0.62
CA VAL A 129 0.42 12.23 0.12
C VAL A 129 -0.20 13.61 -0.05
N LEU A 130 0.58 14.68 0.14
CA LEU A 130 0.10 16.06 0.00
C LEU A 130 -0.31 16.44 -1.42
N ALA A 131 0.22 15.76 -2.44
CA ALA A 131 -0.16 15.98 -3.83
C ALA A 131 -1.49 15.28 -4.18
N ASP A 132 -1.73 14.10 -3.59
CA ASP A 132 -2.87 13.23 -3.94
C ASP A 132 -4.06 13.39 -2.99
N ALA A 133 -3.84 13.88 -1.77
CA ALA A 133 -4.88 14.02 -0.76
C ALA A 133 -5.95 15.04 -1.18
N SER A 134 -7.20 14.58 -1.25
CA SER A 134 -8.37 15.44 -1.49
C SER A 134 -8.94 15.97 -0.17
N LEU A 135 -8.26 16.97 0.41
CA LEU A 135 -8.67 17.61 1.67
C LEU A 135 -9.95 18.43 1.49
N LYS A 136 -10.93 18.20 2.36
CA LYS A 136 -12.21 18.93 2.43
C LYS A 136 -12.36 19.71 3.73
N VAL A 137 -11.70 19.26 4.79
CA VAL A 137 -11.85 19.80 6.14
C VAL A 137 -10.54 20.38 6.67
N LEU A 138 -9.47 19.58 6.64
CA LEU A 138 -8.15 20.02 7.11
C LEU A 138 -7.52 20.96 6.09
N SER A 139 -6.87 22.01 6.59
CA SER A 139 -5.95 22.81 5.79
C SER A 139 -4.70 22.00 5.43
N ARG A 140 -3.97 22.47 4.42
CA ARG A 140 -2.69 21.85 4.03
C ARG A 140 -1.65 21.89 5.16
N GLN A 141 -1.68 22.92 6.00
CA GLN A 141 -0.77 23.05 7.14
C GLN A 141 -1.12 22.01 8.23
N GLU A 142 -2.40 21.82 8.51
CA GLU A 142 -2.86 20.76 9.42
C GLU A 142 -2.51 19.37 8.88
N ALA A 143 -2.70 19.13 7.58
CA ALA A 143 -2.29 17.88 6.95
C ALA A 143 -0.78 17.64 7.09
N GLN A 144 0.06 18.65 6.88
CA GLN A 144 1.50 18.55 7.13
C GLN A 144 1.81 18.19 8.59
N ALA A 145 1.11 18.80 9.55
CA ALA A 145 1.28 18.50 10.97
C ALA A 145 0.89 17.05 11.31
N VAL A 146 -0.20 16.53 10.72
CA VAL A 146 -0.58 15.11 10.84
C VAL A 146 0.53 14.21 10.31
N LEU A 147 0.99 14.46 9.09
CA LEU A 147 1.97 13.59 8.41
C LEU A 147 3.33 13.57 9.12
N ALA A 148 3.70 14.67 9.78
CA ALA A 148 4.95 14.76 10.54
C ALA A 148 4.95 13.91 11.83
N LEU A 149 3.80 13.48 12.32
CA LEU A 149 3.69 12.63 13.51
C LEU A 149 3.92 11.15 13.22
N TYR A 150 3.85 10.73 11.95
CA TYR A 150 4.06 9.34 11.56
C TYR A 150 5.55 8.99 11.47
N SER A 151 5.95 7.91 12.15
CA SER A 151 7.30 7.35 12.07
C SER A 151 7.30 6.10 11.21
N THR A 152 8.21 6.03 10.23
CA THR A 152 8.33 4.84 9.38
C THR A 152 8.78 3.63 10.19
N VAL A 153 8.16 2.49 9.90
CA VAL A 153 8.58 1.21 10.47
C VAL A 153 9.67 0.64 9.56
N ASP A 154 10.92 0.72 10.02
CA ASP A 154 12.07 0.23 9.27
C ASP A 154 12.20 -1.30 9.44
N GLN A 155 11.51 -2.05 8.57
CA GLN A 155 11.72 -3.49 8.44
C GLN A 155 11.70 -3.90 6.96
N PRO A 156 12.85 -4.32 6.39
CA PRO A 156 12.90 -4.82 5.02
C PRO A 156 12.06 -6.10 4.89
N ILE A 157 11.19 -6.14 3.88
CA ILE A 157 10.49 -7.38 3.52
C ILE A 157 11.51 -8.30 2.85
N THR A 158 11.71 -9.49 3.42
CA THR A 158 12.52 -10.52 2.76
C THR A 158 11.63 -11.25 1.76
N VAL A 159 11.92 -11.12 0.47
CA VAL A 159 11.23 -11.87 -0.58
C VAL A 159 11.83 -13.28 -0.63
N THR A 160 11.16 -14.25 0.00
CA THR A 160 11.45 -15.66 -0.27
C THR A 160 10.77 -16.05 -1.58
N GLN A 161 11.58 -16.33 -2.61
CA GLN A 161 11.11 -16.90 -3.88
C GLN A 161 10.72 -18.37 -3.71
#